data_AF-A0A8J8GVJ3-F1
#
_entry.id   AF-A0A8J8GVJ3-F1
#
_cell.length_a   1.000
_cell.length_b   1.000
_cell.length_c   1.000
_cell.angle_alpha   90.00
_cell.angle_beta   90.00
_cell.angle_gamma   90.00
#
_symmetry.space_group_name_H-M   'P 1'
#
loop_
_entity.id
_entity.type
_entity.pdbx_description
1 polymer ?
#
loop_
_entity_poly.entity_id
_entity_poly.type
_entity_poly.pdbx_seq_one_letter_code
_entity_poly.pdbx_strand_id
1 'polypeptide(L)'
;MSLRRVTYAVGLVLLASGLFHLLVFAVDGGPWEGPVSWRKPTTFGLSFGLTLLTVTWLSGYLRAPRWLLAVFAADCVVEVAGITLQAWRGVPSHFNMETPANRAIAMMLAAGGFILVAVLLAMAWYAFRGDPAQSPSLRLALRTGFATMIVGLASGAAMIARGVTLVNSGEQQSAYQLGG
;
A
#
# COMPACT_ATOMS: atom_id res chain seq x y z
N MET A 1 -9.71 20.69 -11.62
CA MET A 1 -8.32 20.24 -11.33
C MET A 1 -8.09 18.90 -12.02
N SER A 2 -6.95 18.66 -12.68
CA SER A 2 -6.72 17.38 -13.37
C SER A 2 -6.48 16.26 -12.35
N LEU A 3 -6.96 15.04 -12.64
CA LEU A 3 -6.83 13.88 -11.74
C LEU A 3 -5.38 13.68 -11.27
N ARG A 4 -4.40 13.80 -12.18
CA ARG A 4 -2.98 13.66 -11.85
C ARG A 4 -2.49 14.69 -10.83
N ARG A 5 -2.97 15.94 -10.88
CA ARG A 5 -2.62 16.95 -9.86
C ARG A 5 -3.15 16.55 -8.49
N VAL A 6 -4.37 16.02 -8.44
CA VAL A 6 -4.98 15.54 -7.19
C VAL A 6 -4.18 14.36 -6.65
N THR A 7 -3.86 13.37 -7.48
CA THR A 7 -3.12 12.18 -7.01
C THR A 7 -1.67 12.49 -6.63
N TYR A 8 -1.02 13.46 -7.26
CA TYR A 8 0.27 13.97 -6.78
C TYR A 8 0.15 14.61 -5.39
N ALA A 9 -0.86 15.46 -5.18
CA ALA A 9 -1.08 16.08 -3.87
C ALA A 9 -1.36 15.02 -2.78
N VAL A 10 -2.21 14.03 -3.09
CA VAL A 10 -2.47 12.89 -2.20
C VAL A 10 -1.17 12.14 -1.89
N GLY A 11 -0.37 11.80 -2.90
CA GLY A 11 0.92 11.11 -2.69
C GLY A 11 1.87 11.90 -1.77
N LEU A 12 1.95 13.22 -1.93
CA LEU A 12 2.75 14.09 -1.06
C LEU A 12 2.21 14.13 0.38
N VAL A 13 0.89 14.16 0.56
CA VAL A 13 0.26 14.10 1.89
C VAL A 13 0.56 12.77 2.58
N LEU A 14 0.50 11.65 1.85
CA LEU A 14 0.84 10.33 2.40
C LEU A 14 2.32 10.23 2.78
N LEU A 15 3.23 10.76 1.94
CA LEU A 15 4.65 10.87 2.27
C LEU A 15 4.86 11.71 3.55
N ALA A 16 4.23 12.88 3.62
CA ALA A 16 4.32 13.76 4.78
C ALA A 16 3.77 13.08 6.04
N SER A 17 2.68 12.31 5.93
CA SER A 17 2.15 11.49 7.03
C SER A 17 3.17 10.45 7.49
N GLY A 18 3.84 9.75 6.57
CA GLY A 18 4.90 8.79 6.92
C GLY A 18 6.07 9.45 7.66
N LEU A 19 6.54 10.60 7.16
CA LEU A 19 7.59 11.38 7.83
C LEU A 19 7.16 11.90 9.20
N PHE A 20 5.91 12.34 9.32
CA PHE A 20 5.36 12.78 10.59
C PHE A 20 5.37 11.64 11.62
N HIS A 21 4.95 10.43 11.26
CA HIS A 21 4.99 9.30 12.18
C HIS A 21 6.41 8.82 12.52
N LEU A 22 7.37 9.04 11.61
CA LEU A 22 8.79 8.84 11.93
C LEU A 22 9.27 9.83 13.00
N LEU A 23 8.82 11.08 12.93
CA LEU A 23 9.10 12.08 13.97
C LEU A 23 8.41 11.74 15.29
N VAL A 24 7.16 11.25 15.24
CA VAL A 24 6.46 10.74 16.43
C VAL A 24 7.28 9.62 17.08
N PHE A 25 7.74 8.64 16.31
CA PHE A 25 8.63 7.59 16.82
C PHE A 25 9.91 8.13 17.47
N ALA A 26 10.54 9.13 16.85
CA ALA A 26 11.76 9.73 17.38
C ALA A 26 11.56 10.45 18.73
N VAL A 27 10.33 10.91 19.03
CA VAL A 27 9.98 11.62 20.27
C VAL A 27 9.38 10.68 21.32
N ASP A 28 8.38 9.89 20.95
CA ASP A 28 7.64 8.97 21.83
C ASP A 28 8.44 7.70 22.15
N GLY A 29 9.31 7.27 21.23
CA GLY A 29 10.14 6.09 21.38
C GLY A 29 9.37 4.77 21.18
N GLY A 30 9.77 3.75 21.93
CA GLY A 30 9.22 2.39 21.84
C GLY A 30 9.96 1.47 20.86
N PRO A 31 9.53 0.20 20.76
CA PRO A 31 10.14 -0.75 19.84
C PRO A 31 9.79 -0.42 18.39
N TRP A 32 10.77 -0.53 17.49
CA TRP A 32 10.55 -0.42 16.04
C TRP A 32 9.80 -1.63 15.46
N GLU A 33 9.96 -2.79 16.08
CA GLU A 33 9.27 -4.03 15.70
C GLU A 33 7.99 -4.23 16.53
N GLY A 34 7.09 -5.04 16.00
CA GLY A 34 5.91 -5.50 16.72
C GLY A 34 4.60 -4.88 16.22
N PRO A 35 3.47 -5.43 16.68
CA PRO A 35 2.19 -5.23 16.00
C PRO A 35 1.62 -3.81 16.10
N VAL A 36 2.06 -3.05 17.11
CA VAL A 36 1.62 -1.68 17.45
C VAL A 36 2.73 -0.64 17.27
N SER A 37 3.85 -1.00 16.63
CA SER A 37 4.96 -0.09 16.39
C SER A 37 4.62 1.06 15.44
N TRP A 38 5.22 2.23 15.69
CA TRP A 38 5.22 3.40 14.80
C TRP A 38 5.85 3.15 13.42
N ARG A 39 6.53 2.01 13.24
CA ARG A 39 7.04 1.57 11.95
C ARG A 39 5.96 1.52 10.89
N LYS A 40 4.79 0.95 11.18
CA LYS A 40 3.73 0.76 10.17
C LYS A 40 3.23 2.08 9.60
N PRO A 41 2.73 3.06 10.38
CA PRO A 41 2.27 4.31 9.81
C PRO A 41 3.40 5.07 9.09
N THR A 42 4.64 4.92 9.56
CA THR A 42 5.83 5.47 8.89
C THR A 42 6.05 4.84 7.50
N THR A 43 6.29 3.54 7.44
CA THR A 43 6.68 2.85 6.20
C THR A 43 5.53 2.76 5.22
N PHE A 44 4.29 2.61 5.68
CA PHE A 44 3.12 2.62 4.80
C PHE A 44 2.88 4.02 4.22
N GLY A 45 2.93 5.08 5.03
CA GLY A 45 2.81 6.45 4.51
C GLY A 45 3.88 6.76 3.46
N LEU A 46 5.13 6.42 3.75
CA LEU A 46 6.26 6.60 2.82
C LEU A 46 6.10 5.76 1.54
N SER A 47 5.81 4.46 1.67
CA SER A 47 5.76 3.55 0.53
C SER A 47 4.55 3.81 -0.36
N PHE A 48 3.36 4.00 0.22
CA PHE A 48 2.15 4.31 -0.55
C PHE A 48 2.24 5.69 -1.18
N GLY A 49 2.76 6.69 -0.45
CA GLY A 49 3.00 8.02 -1.00
C GLY A 49 3.94 7.97 -2.21
N LEU A 50 5.12 7.38 -2.06
CA LEU A 50 6.09 7.27 -3.15
C LEU A 50 5.57 6.45 -4.33
N THR A 51 4.89 5.34 -4.05
CA THR A 51 4.30 4.48 -5.09
C THR A 51 3.20 5.24 -5.84
N LEU A 52 2.33 5.99 -5.15
CA LEU A 52 1.29 6.79 -5.80
C LEU A 52 1.86 7.90 -6.66
N LEU A 53 2.92 8.59 -6.22
CA LEU A 53 3.62 9.58 -7.04
C LEU A 53 4.20 8.94 -8.30
N THR A 54 4.86 7.79 -8.14
CA THR A 54 5.48 7.03 -9.23
C THR A 54 4.44 6.54 -10.23
N VAL A 55 3.37 5.89 -9.75
CA VAL A 55 2.26 5.39 -10.59
C VAL A 55 1.51 6.55 -11.26
N THR A 56 1.31 7.69 -10.58
CA THR A 56 0.74 8.89 -11.19
C THR A 56 1.61 9.39 -12.35
N TRP A 57 2.93 9.37 -12.21
CA TRP A 57 3.85 9.72 -13.28
C TRP A 57 3.79 8.70 -14.43
N LEU A 58 3.91 7.41 -14.11
CA LEU A 58 3.88 6.32 -15.09
C LEU A 58 2.57 6.26 -15.86
N SER A 59 1.44 6.60 -15.23
CA SER A 59 0.12 6.61 -15.87
C SER A 59 0.07 7.49 -17.13
N GLY A 60 0.92 8.52 -17.24
CA GLY A 60 1.04 9.35 -18.46
C GLY A 60 1.61 8.61 -19.67
N TYR A 61 2.28 7.48 -19.47
CA TYR A 61 2.84 6.63 -20.52
C TYR A 61 2.00 5.38 -20.77
N LEU A 62 0.94 5.17 -20.00
CA LEU A 62 0.08 4.00 -20.16
C LEU A 62 -1.20 4.39 -20.88
N ARG A 63 -1.63 3.55 -21.82
CA ARG A 63 -2.99 3.64 -22.41
C ARG A 63 -4.04 3.03 -21.47
N ALA A 64 -3.89 3.26 -20.17
CA ALA A 64 -4.75 2.74 -19.12
C ALA A 64 -5.92 3.70 -18.85
N PRO A 65 -7.11 3.19 -18.50
CA PRO A 65 -8.22 4.05 -18.16
C PRO A 65 -7.93 4.82 -16.87
N ARG A 66 -8.24 6.12 -16.90
CA ARG A 66 -7.97 7.07 -15.81
C ARG A 66 -8.57 6.69 -14.46
N TRP A 67 -9.63 5.89 -14.43
CA TRP A 67 -10.26 5.44 -13.19
C TRP A 67 -9.36 4.50 -12.37
N LEU A 68 -8.44 3.75 -12.99
CA LEU A 68 -7.50 2.90 -12.25
C LEU A 68 -6.63 3.73 -11.32
N LEU A 69 -6.16 4.89 -11.79
CA LEU A 69 -5.37 5.81 -10.96
C LEU A 69 -6.22 6.41 -9.82
N ALA A 70 -7.50 6.70 -10.09
CA ALA A 70 -8.40 7.23 -9.07
C ALA A 70 -8.69 6.19 -7.96
N VAL A 71 -8.95 4.94 -8.35
CA VAL A 71 -9.14 3.83 -7.40
C VAL A 71 -7.88 3.59 -6.60
N PHE A 72 -6.71 3.53 -7.25
CA PHE A 72 -5.44 3.35 -6.55
C PHE A 72 -5.17 4.47 -5.54
N ALA A 73 -5.42 5.72 -5.91
CA ALA A 73 -5.24 6.85 -5.00
C ALA A 73 -6.18 6.80 -3.80
N ALA A 74 -7.46 6.45 -4.02
CA ALA A 74 -8.43 6.31 -2.94
C ALA A 74 -8.07 5.16 -1.99
N ASP A 75 -7.68 4.02 -2.54
CA ASP A 75 -7.22 2.85 -1.80
C ASP A 75 -6.00 3.17 -0.94
N CYS A 76 -5.00 3.88 -1.50
CA CYS A 76 -3.83 4.33 -0.76
C CYS A 76 -4.19 5.18 0.47
N VAL A 77 -5.20 6.06 0.34
CA VAL A 77 -5.66 6.89 1.46
C VAL A 77 -6.33 6.04 2.53
N VAL A 78 -7.23 5.12 2.12
CA VAL A 78 -7.96 4.24 3.03
C VAL A 78 -7.01 3.34 3.82
N GLU A 79 -6.03 2.74 3.13
CA GLU A 79 -5.00 1.88 3.73
C GLU A 79 -4.19 2.64 4.79
N VAL A 80 -3.58 3.76 4.41
CA VAL A 80 -2.73 4.54 5.32
C VAL A 80 -3.54 5.12 6.47
N ALA A 81 -4.78 5.58 6.23
CA ALA A 81 -5.65 6.09 7.28
C ALA A 81 -6.06 5.01 8.28
N GLY A 82 -6.44 3.81 7.81
CA GLY A 82 -6.82 2.69 8.67
C GLY A 82 -5.66 2.21 9.54
N ILE A 83 -4.46 2.11 8.97
CA ILE A 83 -3.23 1.76 9.69
C ILE A 83 -2.87 2.82 10.72
N THR A 84 -2.92 4.09 10.32
CA THR A 84 -2.64 5.23 11.19
C THR A 84 -3.59 5.24 12.37
N LEU A 85 -4.91 5.14 12.12
CA LEU A 85 -5.92 5.11 13.17
C LEU A 85 -5.65 3.99 14.19
N GLN A 86 -5.31 2.79 13.72
CA GLN A 86 -5.04 1.66 14.62
C GLN A 86 -3.75 1.84 15.43
N ALA A 87 -2.71 2.42 14.83
CA ALA A 87 -1.49 2.77 15.55
C ALA A 87 -1.76 3.77 16.68
N TRP A 88 -2.51 4.84 16.41
CA TRP A 88 -2.92 5.83 17.43
C TRP A 88 -3.85 5.26 18.50
N ARG A 89 -4.61 4.20 18.19
CA ARG A 89 -5.41 3.44 19.16
C ARG A 89 -4.59 2.43 19.98
N GLY A 90 -3.30 2.25 19.65
CA GLY A 90 -2.43 1.27 20.31
C GLY A 90 -2.83 -0.17 20.05
N VAL A 91 -3.45 -0.49 18.89
CA VAL A 91 -3.89 -1.84 18.55
C VAL A 91 -3.40 -2.28 17.16
N PRO A 92 -3.25 -3.59 16.91
CA PRO A 92 -2.81 -4.08 15.60
C PRO A 92 -3.79 -3.68 14.49
N SER A 93 -3.26 -3.26 13.34
CA SER A 93 -4.06 -2.88 12.15
C SER A 93 -4.53 -4.09 11.33
N HIS A 94 -3.61 -5.00 11.02
CA HIS A 94 -3.86 -6.22 10.28
C HIS A 94 -4.14 -7.39 11.22
N PHE A 95 -4.97 -8.32 10.75
CA PHE A 95 -5.34 -9.55 11.45
C PHE A 95 -6.11 -9.38 12.76
N ASN A 96 -6.42 -8.16 13.21
CA ASN A 96 -7.05 -7.93 14.50
C ASN A 96 -8.55 -8.27 14.49
N MET A 97 -8.88 -9.47 14.98
CA MET A 97 -10.24 -10.02 14.98
C MET A 97 -10.96 -9.91 16.32
N GLU A 98 -10.38 -9.20 17.29
CA GLU A 98 -10.80 -9.20 18.70
C GLU A 98 -12.12 -8.47 18.97
N THR A 99 -12.37 -7.35 18.27
CA THR A 99 -13.59 -6.55 18.42
C THR A 99 -14.24 -6.29 17.06
N PRO A 100 -15.56 -5.99 16.99
CA PRO A 100 -16.21 -5.70 15.72
C PRO A 100 -15.57 -4.54 14.95
N ALA A 101 -15.17 -3.47 15.64
CA ALA A 101 -14.50 -2.33 15.03
C ALA A 101 -13.11 -2.69 14.49
N ASN A 102 -12.31 -3.45 15.26
CA ASN A 102 -10.99 -3.87 14.79
C ASN A 102 -11.07 -4.81 13.60
N ARG A 103 -12.03 -5.76 13.65
CA ARG A 103 -12.30 -6.68 12.56
C ARG A 103 -12.72 -5.94 11.29
N ALA A 104 -13.60 -4.93 11.41
CA ALA A 104 -14.02 -4.14 10.27
C ALA A 104 -12.83 -3.43 9.60
N ILE A 105 -11.93 -2.82 10.38
CA ILE A 105 -10.72 -2.19 9.84
C ILE A 105 -9.78 -3.23 9.23
N ALA A 106 -9.54 -4.36 9.91
CA ALA A 106 -8.67 -5.41 9.39
C ALA A 106 -9.19 -5.99 8.06
N MET A 107 -10.51 -6.18 7.93
CA MET A 107 -11.12 -6.65 6.69
C MET A 107 -11.11 -5.59 5.59
N MET A 108 -11.27 -4.31 5.95
CA MET A 108 -11.12 -3.21 5.02
C MET A 108 -9.71 -3.15 4.43
N LEU A 109 -8.67 -3.28 5.26
CA LEU A 109 -7.26 -3.32 4.82
C LEU A 109 -6.97 -4.58 3.99
N ALA A 110 -7.57 -5.73 4.32
CA ALA A 110 -7.45 -6.93 3.50
C ALA A 110 -8.08 -6.75 2.11
N ALA A 111 -9.26 -6.13 2.05
CA ALA A 111 -9.95 -5.83 0.80
C ALA A 111 -9.20 -4.78 -0.03
N GLY A 112 -8.69 -3.73 0.61
CA GLY A 112 -7.88 -2.70 -0.05
C GLY A 112 -6.59 -3.29 -0.61
N GLY A 113 -5.86 -4.11 0.16
CA GLY A 113 -4.71 -4.88 -0.34
C GLY A 113 -5.02 -5.71 -1.60
N PHE A 114 -6.20 -6.33 -1.70
CA PHE A 114 -6.63 -7.02 -2.92
C PHE A 114 -6.89 -6.05 -4.08
N ILE A 115 -7.58 -4.93 -3.83
CA ILE A 115 -7.84 -3.88 -4.82
C ILE A 115 -6.53 -3.30 -5.35
N LEU A 116 -5.58 -3.00 -4.47
CA LEU A 116 -4.23 -2.54 -4.78
C LEU A 116 -3.54 -3.47 -5.76
N VAL A 117 -3.49 -4.77 -5.44
CA VAL A 117 -2.87 -5.78 -6.30
C VAL A 117 -3.56 -5.81 -7.66
N ALA A 118 -4.89 -5.87 -7.69
CA ALA A 118 -5.66 -5.93 -8.94
C ALA A 118 -5.40 -4.71 -9.84
N VAL A 119 -5.40 -3.50 -9.27
CA VAL A 119 -5.17 -2.26 -10.02
C VAL A 119 -3.74 -2.17 -10.55
N LEU A 120 -2.75 -2.52 -9.74
CA LEU A 120 -1.35 -2.48 -10.16
C LEU A 120 -1.03 -3.56 -11.21
N LEU A 121 -1.66 -4.74 -11.12
CA LEU A 121 -1.59 -5.76 -12.18
C LEU A 121 -2.26 -5.30 -13.48
N ALA A 122 -3.40 -4.61 -13.39
CA ALA A 122 -4.04 -4.02 -14.56
C ALA A 122 -3.13 -2.96 -15.22
N MET A 123 -2.51 -2.08 -14.44
CA MET A 123 -1.55 -1.11 -14.96
C MET A 123 -0.31 -1.78 -15.56
N ALA A 124 0.22 -2.82 -14.93
CA ALA A 124 1.31 -3.63 -15.47
C ALA A 124 0.92 -4.22 -16.83
N TRP A 125 -0.29 -4.77 -16.95
CA TRP A 125 -0.77 -5.30 -18.23
C TRP A 125 -0.77 -4.25 -19.35
N TYR A 126 -1.17 -3.01 -19.07
CA TYR A 126 -1.05 -1.91 -20.03
C TYR A 126 0.42 -1.59 -20.39
N ALA A 127 1.33 -1.63 -19.42
CA ALA A 127 2.76 -1.44 -19.65
C ALA A 127 3.35 -2.57 -20.53
N PHE A 128 2.92 -3.82 -20.33
CA PHE A 128 3.37 -4.97 -21.11
C PHE A 128 2.80 -4.98 -22.52
N ARG A 129 1.51 -4.64 -22.71
CA ARG A 129 0.94 -4.39 -24.04
C ARG A 129 1.74 -3.32 -24.79
N GLY A 130 2.12 -2.26 -24.08
CA GLY A 130 2.95 -1.18 -24.61
C GLY A 130 2.24 -0.33 -25.66
N ASP A 131 2.92 0.73 -26.07
CA ASP A 131 2.49 1.62 -27.16
C ASP A 131 3.55 1.57 -28.28
N PRO A 132 3.21 1.17 -29.52
CA PRO A 132 4.16 1.17 -30.63
C PRO A 132 4.77 2.54 -30.94
N ALA A 133 4.12 3.64 -30.56
CA ALA A 133 4.63 4.99 -30.71
C ALA A 133 5.74 5.35 -29.71
N GLN A 134 5.96 4.54 -28.67
CA GLN A 134 7.02 4.74 -27.68
C GLN A 134 8.36 4.15 -28.14
N SER A 135 9.46 4.80 -27.76
CA SER A 135 10.80 4.27 -28.01
C SER A 135 10.97 2.87 -27.38
N PRO A 136 11.81 1.98 -27.99
CA PRO A 136 12.12 0.69 -27.39
C PRO A 136 12.67 0.78 -25.96
N SER A 137 13.51 1.79 -25.68
CA SER A 137 14.08 2.02 -24.35
C SER A 137 13.03 2.35 -23.30
N LEU A 138 12.05 3.21 -23.61
CA LEU A 138 10.96 3.54 -22.69
C LEU A 138 10.08 2.33 -22.41
N ARG A 139 9.74 1.54 -23.43
CA ARG A 139 8.96 0.30 -23.25
C ARG A 139 9.67 -0.69 -22.35
N LEU A 140 10.99 -0.84 -22.49
CA LEU A 140 11.80 -1.69 -21.61
C LEU A 140 11.79 -1.17 -20.17
N ALA A 141 11.98 0.14 -19.97
CA ALA A 141 11.95 0.77 -18.64
C ALA A 141 10.59 0.57 -17.93
N LEU A 142 9.47 0.76 -18.66
CA LEU A 142 8.13 0.51 -18.11
C LEU A 142 7.95 -0.96 -17.70
N ARG A 143 8.28 -1.91 -18.59
CA ARG A 143 8.11 -3.33 -18.33
C ARG A 143 8.97 -3.83 -17.16
N THR A 144 10.22 -3.39 -17.09
CA THR A 144 11.12 -3.75 -15.99
C THR A 144 10.64 -3.18 -14.66
N GLY A 145 10.25 -1.90 -14.62
CA GLY A 145 9.69 -1.29 -13.41
C GLY A 145 8.42 -2.00 -12.91
N PHE A 146 7.47 -2.30 -13.80
CA PHE A 146 6.27 -3.05 -13.44
C PHE A 146 6.56 -4.51 -13.07
N ALA A 147 7.53 -5.17 -13.71
CA ALA A 147 7.97 -6.51 -13.33
C ALA A 147 8.54 -6.55 -11.91
N THR A 148 9.40 -5.59 -11.55
CA THR A 148 9.93 -5.46 -10.18
C THR A 148 8.81 -5.20 -9.18
N MET A 149 7.83 -4.35 -9.53
CA MET A 149 6.67 -4.12 -8.67
C MET A 149 5.85 -5.40 -8.45
N ILE A 150 5.64 -6.22 -9.48
CA ILE A 150 4.92 -7.50 -9.36
C ILE A 150 5.63 -8.44 -8.37
N VAL A 151 6.96 -8.49 -8.37
CA VAL A 151 7.73 -9.30 -7.39
C VAL A 151 7.45 -8.82 -5.97
N GLY A 152 7.45 -7.50 -5.74
CA GLY A 152 7.09 -6.93 -4.43
C GLY A 152 5.66 -7.27 -4.01
N LEU A 153 4.70 -7.17 -4.94
CA LEU A 153 3.30 -7.53 -4.68
C LEU A 153 3.13 -9.01 -4.33
N ALA A 154 3.85 -9.90 -5.02
CA ALA A 154 3.83 -11.33 -4.72
C ALA A 154 4.36 -11.64 -3.31
N SER A 155 5.42 -10.95 -2.88
CA SER A 155 5.93 -11.05 -1.51
C SER A 155 4.90 -10.59 -0.48
N GLY A 156 4.26 -9.44 -0.69
CA GLY A 156 3.20 -8.94 0.18
C GLY A 156 1.99 -9.89 0.24
N ALA A 157 1.54 -10.41 -0.90
CA ALA A 157 0.44 -11.37 -0.96
C ALA A 157 0.76 -12.68 -0.21
N ALA A 158 1.99 -13.19 -0.35
CA ALA A 158 2.43 -14.38 0.39
C ALA A 158 2.46 -14.14 1.90
N MET A 159 2.90 -12.96 2.35
CA MET A 159 2.86 -12.55 3.75
C MET A 159 1.42 -12.52 4.28
N ILE A 160 0.49 -11.90 3.56
CA ILE A 160 -0.92 -11.87 3.96
C ILE A 160 -1.53 -13.27 4.01
N ALA A 161 -1.28 -14.11 2.99
CA ALA A 161 -1.78 -15.49 2.96
C ALA A 161 -1.29 -16.29 4.18
N ARG A 162 -0.01 -16.17 4.54
CA ARG A 162 0.53 -16.80 5.75
C ARG A 162 -0.13 -16.26 7.03
N GLY A 163 -0.34 -14.95 7.13
CA GLY A 163 -1.01 -14.34 8.27
C GLY A 163 -2.45 -14.82 8.43
N VAL A 164 -3.20 -14.92 7.33
CA VAL A 164 -4.57 -15.47 7.32
C VAL A 164 -4.58 -16.93 7.79
N THR A 165 -3.63 -17.76 7.35
CA THR A 165 -3.52 -19.14 7.83
C THR A 165 -3.31 -19.20 9.35
N LEU A 166 -2.44 -18.33 9.90
CA LEU A 166 -2.21 -18.26 11.35
C LEU A 166 -3.45 -17.80 12.13
N VAL A 167 -4.20 -16.81 11.62
CA VAL A 167 -5.48 -16.41 12.23
C VAL A 167 -6.45 -17.58 12.25
N ASN A 168 -6.57 -18.31 11.14
CA ASN A 168 -7.48 -19.44 11.01
C ASN A 168 -7.07 -20.66 11.84
N SER A 169 -5.79 -20.82 12.17
CA SER A 169 -5.29 -21.86 13.07
C SER A 169 -5.40 -21.49 14.56
N GLY A 170 -5.88 -20.28 14.88
CA GLY A 170 -5.96 -19.78 16.26
C GLY A 170 -4.65 -19.17 16.79
N GLU A 171 -3.63 -19.03 15.94
CA GLU A 171 -2.32 -18.47 16.28
C GLU A 171 -2.27 -16.94 16.11
N GLN A 172 -3.18 -16.26 16.79
CA GLN A 172 -3.38 -14.80 16.65
C GLN A 172 -2.11 -13.99 16.93
N GLN A 173 -1.35 -14.35 17.96
CA GLN A 173 -0.11 -13.64 18.32
C GLN A 173 0.98 -13.82 17.26
N SER A 174 1.08 -15.00 16.65
CA SER A 174 1.99 -15.25 15.53
C SER A 174 1.60 -14.43 14.31
N ALA A 175 0.30 -14.31 14.01
CA ALA A 175 -0.20 -13.46 12.92
C ALA A 175 0.15 -11.97 13.14
N TYR A 176 0.05 -11.49 14.38
CA TYR A 176 0.44 -10.14 14.76
C TYR A 176 1.93 -9.86 14.59
N GLN A 177 2.79 -10.83 14.88
CA GLN A 177 4.23 -10.69 14.67
C GLN A 177 4.60 -10.70 13.18
N LEU A 178 3.91 -11.51 12.37
CA LEU A 178 4.14 -11.58 10.92
C LEU A 178 3.79 -10.27 10.21
N GLY A 179 2.64 -9.69 10.57
CA GLY A 179 2.20 -8.41 10.00
C GLY A 179 2.70 -7.19 10.77
N GLY A 180 3.40 -7.41 11.90
CA GLY A 180 4.05 -6.42 12.77
C GLY A 180 5.24 -5.83 12.08
#